data_AF-U5CVL3-F1
#
_entry.id   AF-U5CVL3-F1
#
_cell.length_a   1.000
_cell.length_b   1.000
_cell.length_c   1.000
_cell.angle_alpha   90.00
_cell.angle_beta   90.00
_cell.angle_gamma   90.00
#
_symmetry.space_group_name_H-M   'P 1'
#
loop_
_entity.id
_entity.type
_entity.pdbx_description
1 polymer ?
#
loop_
_entity_poly.entity_id
_entity_poly.type
_entity_poly.pdbx_seq_one_letter_code
_entity_poly.pdbx_strand_id
1 'polypeptide(L)' 'MSFHSGENEEPNKTNKRAKQHAESAEVIDKVMDYAAKGKLGSLTIPELKMFLTTKKAKVGGKKEELIQRVTGLLT' A
#
# COMPACT_ATOMS: atom_id res chain seq x y z
N MET A 1 -37.17 -27.89 32.54
CA MET A 1 -35.70 -27.96 32.43
C MET A 1 -35.28 -27.16 31.22
N SER A 2 -34.63 -26.02 31.46
CA SER A 2 -34.06 -25.14 30.45
C SER A 2 -32.79 -25.76 29.88
N PHE A 3 -32.61 -25.71 28.56
CA PHE A 3 -31.27 -25.72 27.98
C PHE A 3 -31.18 -24.58 26.96
N HIS A 4 -30.25 -23.69 27.29
CA HIS A 4 -29.90 -22.47 26.60
C HIS A 4 -29.40 -22.78 25.19
N SER A 5 -29.95 -22.10 24.19
CA SER A 5 -29.25 -21.89 22.92
C SER A 5 -28.19 -20.82 23.18
N GLY A 6 -26.95 -21.27 23.39
CA GLY A 6 -25.80 -20.39 23.58
C GLY A 6 -25.49 -19.61 22.30
N GLU A 7 -25.35 -18.30 22.48
CA GLU A 7 -24.71 -17.37 21.56
C GLU A 7 -23.32 -17.88 21.13
N ASN A 8 -22.95 -17.60 19.89
CA ASN A 8 -21.56 -17.32 19.57
C ASN A 8 -21.50 -16.13 18.61
N GLU A 9 -21.49 -14.96 19.23
CA GLU A 9 -20.85 -13.76 18.71
C GLU A 9 -19.34 -14.04 18.58
N GLU A 10 -18.82 -14.04 17.36
CA GLU A 10 -17.38 -13.83 17.13
C GLU A 10 -17.20 -12.92 15.90
N PRO A 11 -17.10 -11.59 16.04
CA PRO A 11 -16.60 -10.74 14.97
C PRO A 11 -15.11 -11.03 14.79
N ASN A 12 -14.83 -11.92 13.84
CA ASN A 12 -13.51 -12.34 13.43
C ASN A 12 -12.62 -11.12 13.12
N LYS A 13 -11.42 -11.13 13.70
CA LYS A 13 -10.33 -10.17 13.53
C LYS A 13 -9.96 -10.02 12.05
N THR A 14 -10.62 -9.16 11.27
CA THR A 14 -10.24 -8.97 9.85
C THR A 14 -10.13 -7.51 9.39
N ASN A 15 -10.22 -6.52 10.30
CA ASN A 15 -10.33 -5.12 9.87
C ASN A 15 -9.00 -4.40 9.53
N LYS A 16 -7.82 -5.02 9.71
CA LYS A 16 -6.54 -4.37 9.35
C LYS A 16 -6.22 -4.44 7.86
N ARG A 17 -6.68 -5.48 7.15
CA ARG A 17 -6.37 -5.65 5.72
C ARG A 17 -7.13 -4.68 4.82
N ALA A 18 -8.39 -4.41 5.13
CA ALA A 18 -9.21 -3.49 4.33
C ALA A 18 -8.68 -2.05 4.38
N LYS A 19 -8.26 -1.58 5.57
CA LYS A 19 -7.73 -0.23 5.75
C LYS A 19 -6.37 -0.03 5.07
N GLN A 20 -5.50 -1.04 5.17
CA GLN A 20 -4.19 -1.00 4.48
C GLN A 20 -4.33 -1.05 2.96
N HIS A 21 -5.35 -1.71 2.43
CA HIS A 21 -5.59 -1.77 0.99
C HIS A 21 -6.07 -0.42 0.42
N ALA A 22 -6.92 0.29 1.16
CA ALA A 22 -7.35 1.64 0.77
C ALA A 22 -6.18 2.63 0.75
N GLU A 23 -5.36 2.63 1.81
CA GLU A 23 -4.17 3.48 1.91
C GLU A 23 -3.16 3.17 0.78
N SER A 24 -3.05 1.89 0.39
CA SER A 24 -2.21 1.49 -0.75
C SER A 24 -2.70 2.07 -2.07
N ALA A 25 -4.01 2.10 -2.30
CA ALA A 25 -4.60 2.64 -3.52
C ALA A 25 -4.36 4.15 -3.64
N GLU A 26 -4.55 4.90 -2.55
CA GLU A 26 -4.27 6.35 -2.51
C GLU A 26 -2.79 6.66 -2.77
N VAL A 27 -1.88 5.87 -2.19
CA VAL A 27 -0.44 6.01 -2.43
C VAL A 27 -0.09 5.71 -3.89
N ILE A 28 -0.74 4.71 -4.52
CA ILE A 28 -0.51 4.39 -5.93
C ILE A 28 -0.95 5.54 -6.82
N ASP A 29 -2.16 6.06 -6.63
CA ASP A 29 -2.70 7.16 -7.42
C ASP A 29 -1.80 8.41 -7.32
N LYS A 30 -1.39 8.75 -6.09
CA LYS A 30 -0.44 9.82 -5.81
C LYS A 30 0.91 9.60 -6.48
N VAL A 31 1.46 8.37 -6.44
CA VAL A 31 2.73 8.04 -7.09
C VAL A 31 2.62 8.23 -8.61
N MET A 32 1.50 7.83 -9.22
CA MET A 32 1.26 8.01 -10.66
C MET A 32 1.14 9.49 -11.05
N ASP A 33 0.40 10.29 -10.29
CA ASP A 33 0.30 11.74 -10.51
C ASP A 33 1.67 12.44 -10.40
N TYR A 34 2.45 12.10 -9.37
CA TYR A 34 3.78 12.66 -9.18
C TYR A 34 4.76 12.20 -10.25
N ALA A 35 4.65 10.96 -10.75
CA ALA A 35 5.43 10.48 -11.88
C ALA A 35 5.12 11.26 -13.16
N ALA A 36 3.83 11.45 -13.48
CA ALA A 36 3.41 12.24 -14.63
C ALA A 36 3.91 13.69 -14.57
N LYS A 37 4.04 14.25 -13.36
CA LYS A 37 4.57 15.60 -13.11
C LYS A 37 6.10 15.67 -12.97
N GLY A 38 6.81 14.53 -13.04
CA GLY A 38 8.26 14.47 -12.79
C GLY A 38 8.68 14.82 -11.36
N LYS A 39 7.76 14.72 -10.38
CA LYS A 39 7.94 15.12 -8.98
C LYS A 39 8.12 13.96 -8.00
N LEU A 40 8.46 12.75 -8.47
CA LEU A 40 8.70 11.59 -7.59
C LEU A 40 9.72 11.85 -6.46
N GLY A 41 10.64 12.81 -6.65
CA GLY A 41 11.56 13.29 -5.61
C GLY A 41 10.87 13.88 -4.37
N SER A 42 9.65 14.40 -4.52
CA SER A 42 8.83 14.93 -3.43
C SER A 42 8.12 13.86 -2.61
N LEU A 43 8.06 12.61 -3.10
CA LEU A 43 7.50 11.50 -2.33
C LEU A 43 8.44 11.00 -1.24
N THR A 44 7.86 10.40 -0.23
CA THR A 44 8.61 9.82 0.89
C THR A 44 9.10 8.40 0.53
N ILE A 45 10.22 7.98 1.14
CA ILE A 45 10.74 6.61 0.99
C ILE A 45 9.66 5.54 1.28
N PRO A 46 8.84 5.62 2.35
CA PRO A 46 7.79 4.65 2.58
C PRO A 46 6.75 4.60 1.45
N GLU A 47 6.30 5.74 0.90
CA GLU A 47 5.36 5.76 -0.22
C GLU A 47 5.94 5.09 -1.48
N LEU A 48 7.19 5.40 -1.81
CA LEU A 48 7.89 4.77 -2.95
C LEU A 48 8.03 3.25 -2.74
N LYS A 49 8.42 2.82 -1.54
CA LYS A 49 8.53 1.40 -1.20
C LYS A 49 7.18 0.70 -1.23
N MET A 50 6.11 1.36 -0.79
CA MET A 50 4.77 0.81 -0.77
C MET A 50 4.28 0.54 -2.21
N PHE A 51 4.41 1.51 -3.11
CA PHE A 51 4.12 1.32 -4.53
C PHE A 51 4.94 0.17 -5.15
N LEU A 52 6.25 0.15 -4.90
CA LEU A 52 7.12 -0.90 -5.39
C LEU A 52 6.74 -2.27 -4.82
N THR A 53 6.35 -2.36 -3.55
CA THR A 53 5.86 -3.59 -2.91
C THR A 53 4.59 -4.08 -3.60
N THR A 54 3.65 -3.18 -3.89
CA THR A 54 2.42 -3.51 -4.63
C THR A 54 2.72 -4.03 -6.03
N LYS A 55 3.70 -3.43 -6.71
CA LYS A 55 4.18 -3.86 -8.03
C LYS A 55 5.14 -5.08 -7.95
N LYS A 56 5.33 -5.67 -6.77
CA LYS A 56 6.29 -6.78 -6.49
C LYS A 56 7.71 -6.50 -7.00
N ALA A 57 8.13 -5.24 -6.93
CA ALA A 57 9.44 -4.75 -7.33
C ALA A 57 10.39 -4.61 -6.14
N LYS A 58 11.69 -4.47 -6.44
CA LYS A 58 12.75 -4.37 -5.41
C LYS A 58 12.67 -3.03 -4.66
N VAL A 59 12.49 -3.10 -3.33
CA VAL A 59 12.39 -1.95 -2.41
C VAL A 59 13.69 -1.57 -1.68
N GLY A 60 14.83 -2.18 -2.06
CA GLY A 60 16.14 -1.91 -1.46
C GLY A 60 16.96 -0.89 -2.26
N GLY A 61 17.68 0.00 -1.57
CA GLY A 61 18.55 1.00 -2.20
C GLY A 61 18.32 2.40 -1.64
N LYS A 62 18.97 3.40 -2.26
CA LYS A 62 18.80 4.82 -1.96
C LYS A 62 17.47 5.34 -2.51
N LYS A 63 17.00 6.50 -2.02
CA LYS A 63 15.76 7.14 -2.48
C LYS A 63 15.74 7.32 -4.01
N GLU A 64 16.85 7.73 -4.59
CA GLU A 64 16.99 7.91 -6.05
C GLU A 64 16.78 6.61 -6.82
N GLU A 65 17.33 5.49 -6.34
CA GLU A 65 17.09 4.17 -6.96
C GLU A 65 15.61 3.76 -6.87
N LEU A 66 14.94 4.06 -5.76
CA LEU A 66 13.50 3.81 -5.64
C LEU A 66 12.74 4.64 -6.67
N ILE A 67 13.06 5.92 -6.84
CA ILE A 67 12.44 6.81 -7.83
C ILE A 67 12.67 6.28 -9.24
N GLN A 68 13.92 5.95 -9.61
CA GLN A 68 14.23 5.41 -10.94
C GLN A 68 13.44 4.14 -11.25
N ARG A 69 13.31 3.24 -10.27
CA ARG A 69 12.50 2.01 -10.43
C ARG A 69 11.02 2.33 -10.57
N VAL A 70 10.49 3.26 -9.79
CA VAL A 70 9.10 3.70 -9.91
C VAL A 70 8.85 4.28 -11.31
N THR A 71 9.71 5.19 -11.78
CA THR A 71 9.63 5.74 -13.15
C THR A 71 9.69 4.66 -14.22
N GLY A 72 10.61 3.69 -14.07
CA GLY A 72 10.76 2.59 -15.02
C GLY A 72 9.60 1.58 -15.03
N LEU A 73 8.74 1.56 -14.01
CA LEU A 73 7.52 0.75 -13.97
C LEU A 73 6.28 1.48 -14.51
N LEU A 74 6.40 2.79 -14.73
CA LEU A 74 5.33 3.68 -15.21
C LEU A 74 5.52 4.12 -16.66
N THR A 75 6.69 3.85 -17.24
CA THR A 75 7.00 3.98 -18.67
C THR A 75 6.55 2.72 -19.40
#